data_AF-A0A9N9WJN5-F1
#
_entry.id   AF-A0A9N9WJN5-F1
#
_cell.length_a   1.000
_cell.length_b   1.000
_cell.length_c   1.000
_cell.angle_alpha   90.00
_cell.angle_beta   90.00
_cell.angle_gamma   90.00
#
_symmetry.space_group_name_H-M   'P 1'
#
loop_
_entity.id
_entity.type
_entity.pdbx_description
1 polymer ?
#
loop_
_entity_poly.entity_id
_entity_poly.type
_entity_poly.pdbx_seq_one_letter_code
_entity_poly.pdbx_strand_id
1 'polypeptide(L)'
;MSLIAFCPQLVHWQSPHMHAYFPALTSYPSIMGEMLSSAVNVLCFTWVSKMSYYIQKVPVQCKNIASSPAGTELETIAMNWLGKLIGLPDCFLNEKNDSPGGGVIQTTASEATLVSLLAARTRALMELAELNPDLQSSELLGHLICYCSDQAHSSVEKAGLIGQSLHTTFQKILLMNLNHKD
;
A
#
# COMPACT_ATOMS: atom_id res chain seq x y z
N MET A 1 -21.95 13.28 -27.18
CA MET A 1 -20.55 13.01 -27.57
C MET A 1 -20.43 11.50 -27.72
N SER A 2 -20.51 10.99 -28.95
CA SER A 2 -20.79 9.57 -29.22
C SER A 2 -19.57 8.69 -28.97
N LEU A 3 -19.76 7.59 -28.23
CA LEU A 3 -18.78 6.53 -27.94
C LEU A 3 -17.99 6.03 -29.17
N ILE A 4 -18.58 6.19 -30.36
CA ILE A 4 -18.01 5.80 -31.67
C ILE A 4 -16.70 6.54 -31.98
N ALA A 5 -16.54 7.79 -31.53
CA ALA A 5 -15.31 8.55 -31.77
C ALA A 5 -14.15 8.13 -30.87
N PHE A 6 -14.44 7.49 -29.71
CA PHE A 6 -13.45 7.15 -28.69
C PHE A 6 -12.81 5.77 -28.92
N CYS A 7 -13.60 4.80 -29.37
CA CYS A 7 -13.18 3.41 -29.57
C CYS A 7 -11.92 3.19 -30.44
N PRO A 8 -11.71 3.88 -31.59
CA PRO A 8 -10.60 3.56 -32.49
C PRO A 8 -9.20 3.90 -31.96
N GLN A 9 -9.08 4.70 -30.90
CA GLN A 9 -7.77 5.02 -30.27
C GLN A 9 -7.57 4.28 -28.94
N LEU A 10 -8.40 3.29 -28.62
CA LEU A 10 -8.24 2.51 -27.40
C LEU A 10 -7.33 1.31 -27.57
N VAL A 11 -6.45 1.13 -26.60
CA VAL A 11 -5.74 -0.11 -26.39
C VAL A 11 -6.71 -1.09 -25.72
N HIS A 12 -7.17 -2.10 -26.46
CA HIS A 12 -8.14 -3.08 -25.97
C HIS A 12 -7.51 -4.10 -25.01
N TRP A 13 -7.33 -3.72 -23.75
CA TRP A 13 -6.74 -4.56 -22.70
C TRP A 13 -7.48 -5.87 -22.43
N GLN A 14 -8.79 -5.94 -22.68
CA GLN A 14 -9.59 -7.16 -22.51
C GLN A 14 -9.57 -8.06 -23.76
N SER A 15 -8.83 -7.71 -24.81
CA SER A 15 -8.68 -8.57 -25.99
C SER A 15 -7.84 -9.80 -25.64
N PRO A 16 -8.24 -11.02 -26.05
CA PRO A 16 -7.40 -12.22 -25.90
C PRO A 16 -6.03 -12.12 -26.60
N HIS A 17 -5.89 -11.18 -27.54
CA HIS A 17 -4.66 -10.95 -28.30
C HIS A 17 -3.75 -9.88 -27.66
N MET A 18 -4.07 -9.39 -26.46
CA MET A 18 -3.24 -8.44 -25.72
C MET A 18 -2.10 -9.16 -24.99
N HIS A 19 -0.85 -8.91 -25.39
CA HIS A 19 0.34 -9.54 -24.80
C HIS A 19 1.48 -8.55 -24.46
N ALA A 20 1.18 -7.26 -24.31
CA ALA A 20 2.21 -6.22 -24.14
C ALA A 20 2.79 -6.13 -22.71
N TYR A 21 1.98 -6.35 -21.67
CA TYR A 21 2.35 -6.20 -20.25
C TYR A 21 1.68 -7.30 -19.41
N PHE A 22 1.83 -7.22 -18.08
CA PHE A 22 1.00 -7.99 -17.16
C PHE A 22 -0.49 -7.66 -17.33
N PRO A 23 -1.37 -8.67 -17.13
CA PRO A 23 -2.78 -8.51 -17.45
C PRO A 23 -3.49 -7.61 -16.43
N ALA A 24 -4.29 -6.67 -16.92
CA ALA A 24 -5.22 -5.85 -16.14
C ALA A 24 -6.65 -6.31 -16.45
N LEU A 25 -7.06 -7.44 -15.87
CA LEU A 25 -8.35 -8.08 -16.17
C LEU A 25 -9.49 -7.43 -15.40
N THR A 26 -10.63 -7.26 -16.05
CA THR A 26 -11.89 -6.89 -15.38
C THR A 26 -12.90 -8.02 -15.49
N SER A 27 -13.86 -8.05 -14.58
CA SER A 27 -14.92 -9.05 -14.56
C SER A 27 -16.27 -8.37 -14.26
N TYR A 28 -17.37 -8.97 -14.71
CA TYR A 28 -18.72 -8.47 -14.45
C TYR A 28 -19.00 -8.16 -12.96
N PRO A 29 -18.65 -9.02 -11.97
CA PRO A 29 -18.86 -8.68 -10.56
C PRO A 29 -18.01 -7.49 -10.10
N SER A 30 -16.79 -7.32 -10.63
CA SER A 30 -15.94 -6.16 -10.31
C SER A 30 -16.57 -4.85 -10.82
N ILE A 31 -17.13 -4.85 -12.02
CA ILE A 31 -17.85 -3.68 -12.57
C ILE A 31 -19.05 -3.32 -11.69
N MET A 32 -19.85 -4.32 -11.31
CA MET A 32 -21.02 -4.08 -10.44
C MET A 32 -20.61 -3.58 -9.04
N GLY A 33 -19.53 -4.12 -8.48
CA GLY A 33 -19.00 -3.68 -7.19
C GLY A 33 -18.51 -2.23 -7.23
N GLU A 34 -17.79 -1.85 -8.28
CA GLU A 34 -17.32 -0.47 -8.47
C GLU A 34 -18.49 0.50 -8.67
N MET A 35 -19.51 0.11 -9.47
CA MET A 35 -20.72 0.92 -9.63
C MET A 35 -21.42 1.17 -8.29
N LEU A 36 -21.53 0.16 -7.43
CA LEU A 36 -22.13 0.30 -6.10
C LEU A 36 -21.25 1.16 -5.18
N SER A 37 -19.94 0.93 -5.15
CA SER A 37 -18.97 1.71 -4.39
C SER A 37 -19.05 3.20 -4.76
N SER A 38 -19.05 3.50 -6.06
CA SER A 38 -19.21 4.84 -6.61
C SER A 38 -20.58 5.46 -6.32
N ALA A 39 -21.65 4.68 -6.28
CA ALA A 39 -22.99 5.18 -5.95
C ALA A 39 -23.12 5.55 -4.45
N VAL A 40 -22.47 4.78 -3.58
CA VAL A 40 -22.46 5.02 -2.13
C VAL A 40 -21.47 6.13 -1.74
N ASN A 41 -20.36 6.25 -2.47
CA ASN A 41 -19.35 7.32 -2.36
C ASN A 41 -18.91 7.60 -0.91
N VAL A 42 -18.53 6.54 -0.20
CA VAL A 42 -18.11 6.62 1.20
C VAL A 42 -16.59 6.72 1.32
N LEU A 43 -16.12 7.58 2.21
CA LEU A 43 -14.71 7.72 2.55
C LEU A 43 -14.41 7.04 3.88
N CYS A 44 -13.43 6.13 3.92
CA CYS A 44 -13.14 5.28 5.08
C CYS A 44 -11.83 5.67 5.80
N PHE A 45 -11.58 6.96 6.03
CA PHE A 45 -10.31 7.41 6.63
C PHE A 45 -10.20 7.18 8.15
N THR A 46 -11.31 7.00 8.86
CA THR A 46 -11.34 6.65 10.30
C THR A 46 -12.51 5.73 10.64
N TRP A 47 -12.30 4.87 11.65
CA TRP A 47 -13.35 4.00 12.20
C TRP A 47 -14.37 4.78 13.04
N VAL A 48 -13.90 5.73 13.86
CA VAL A 48 -14.74 6.68 14.62
C VAL A 48 -14.10 8.07 14.56
N SER A 49 -14.82 9.06 14.04
CA SER A 49 -14.40 10.46 14.08
C SER A 49 -15.00 11.16 15.31
N LYS A 50 -14.15 11.61 16.25
CA LYS A 50 -14.52 12.62 17.24
C LYS A 50 -14.52 13.98 16.54
N MET A 51 -15.68 14.42 16.09
CA MET A 51 -15.84 15.79 15.60
C MET A 51 -15.98 16.74 16.79
N SER A 52 -14.88 17.38 17.22
CA SER A 52 -14.94 18.50 18.18
C SER A 52 -15.13 19.80 17.40
N TYR A 53 -16.36 20.07 16.94
CA TYR A 53 -16.68 21.38 16.38
C TYR A 53 -17.02 22.37 17.51
N TYR A 54 -16.17 23.39 17.66
CA TYR A 54 -16.39 24.55 18.52
C TYR A 54 -17.26 25.58 17.78
N ILE A 55 -18.46 25.20 17.32
CA ILE A 55 -19.43 26.16 16.76
C ILE A 55 -20.82 25.87 17.33
N GLN A 56 -21.13 26.64 18.37
CA GLN A 56 -22.42 27.22 18.74
C GLN A 56 -23.71 26.40 18.57
N LYS A 57 -24.19 25.87 19.70
CA LYS A 57 -25.59 25.72 20.12
C LYS A 57 -26.62 25.28 19.06
N VAL A 58 -26.57 24.01 18.66
CA VAL A 58 -27.74 23.30 18.12
C VAL A 58 -27.86 21.94 18.83
N PRO A 59 -28.98 21.60 19.51
CA PRO A 59 -29.13 20.32 20.17
C PRO A 59 -29.51 19.25 19.13
N VAL A 60 -28.51 18.68 18.47
CA VAL A 60 -28.67 17.42 17.73
C VAL A 60 -27.77 16.40 18.42
N GLN A 61 -28.34 15.26 18.84
CA GLN A 61 -27.63 14.14 19.46
C GLN A 61 -26.67 13.41 18.51
N CYS A 62 -25.91 14.11 17.67
CA CYS A 62 -24.87 13.52 16.83
C CYS A 62 -23.52 13.57 17.56
N LYS A 63 -23.44 12.90 18.71
CA LYS A 63 -22.16 12.66 19.39
C LYS A 63 -21.64 11.32 18.86
N ASN A 64 -20.62 11.39 18.00
CA ASN A 64 -19.99 10.31 17.20
C ASN A 64 -20.56 10.20 15.78
N ILE A 65 -19.96 10.91 14.83
CA ILE A 65 -20.16 10.61 13.40
C ILE A 65 -18.99 9.73 13.00
N ALA A 66 -19.20 8.45 12.75
CA ALA A 66 -18.21 7.57 12.13
C ALA A 66 -18.18 7.85 10.61
N SER A 67 -17.00 7.88 9.98
CA SER A 67 -16.91 8.12 8.53
C SER A 67 -17.58 6.99 7.76
N SER A 68 -17.20 5.73 8.05
CA SER A 68 -17.98 4.52 7.76
C SER A 68 -17.30 3.29 8.38
N PRO A 69 -17.84 2.71 9.47
CA PRO A 69 -17.24 1.52 10.09
C PRO A 69 -17.32 0.30 9.17
N ALA A 70 -18.39 0.21 8.37
CA ALA A 70 -18.64 -0.92 7.47
C ALA A 70 -17.56 -1.06 6.38
N GLY A 71 -17.00 0.04 5.89
CA GLY A 71 -15.96 -0.02 4.87
C GLY A 71 -14.65 -0.62 5.39
N THR A 72 -14.20 -0.17 6.56
CA THR A 72 -12.97 -0.69 7.20
C THR A 72 -13.12 -2.15 7.65
N GLU A 73 -14.31 -2.53 8.15
CA GLU A 73 -14.59 -3.93 8.54
C GLU A 73 -14.64 -4.85 7.32
N LEU A 74 -15.29 -4.42 6.23
CA LEU A 74 -15.36 -5.19 4.99
C LEU A 74 -13.96 -5.43 4.40
N GLU A 75 -13.11 -4.40 4.39
CA GLU A 75 -11.73 -4.52 3.95
C GLU A 75 -10.95 -5.53 4.78
N THR A 76 -11.08 -5.47 6.11
CA THR A 76 -10.42 -6.39 7.05
C THR A 76 -10.80 -7.84 6.74
N ILE A 77 -12.09 -8.12 6.53
CA ILE A 77 -12.59 -9.46 6.21
C ILE A 77 -12.09 -9.92 4.84
N ALA A 78 -12.15 -9.05 3.83
CA ALA A 78 -11.70 -9.37 2.48
C ALA A 78 -10.19 -9.70 2.44
N MET A 79 -9.37 -8.93 3.18
CA MET A 79 -7.93 -9.18 3.28
C MET A 79 -7.62 -10.48 4.02
N ASN A 80 -8.39 -10.84 5.05
CA ASN A 80 -8.25 -12.13 5.72
C ASN A 80 -8.58 -13.30 4.79
N TRP A 81 -9.65 -13.20 4.00
CA TRP A 81 -9.99 -14.21 3.00
C TRP A 81 -8.89 -14.34 1.94
N LEU A 82 -8.38 -13.22 1.44
CA LEU A 82 -7.29 -13.22 0.47
C LEU A 82 -6.03 -13.87 1.06
N GLY A 83 -5.63 -13.49 2.27
CA GLY A 83 -4.46 -14.04 2.96
C GLY A 83 -4.55 -15.56 3.16
N LYS A 84 -5.74 -16.06 3.53
CA LYS A 84 -6.00 -17.49 3.64
C LYS A 84 -5.95 -18.21 2.29
N LEU A 85 -6.48 -17.61 1.22
CA LEU A 85 -6.48 -18.19 -0.12
C LEU A 85 -5.07 -18.37 -0.69
N ILE A 86 -4.15 -17.43 -0.43
CA ILE A 86 -2.75 -17.51 -0.87
C ILE A 86 -1.85 -18.25 0.13
N GLY A 87 -2.38 -18.72 1.25
CA GLY A 87 -1.64 -19.48 2.26
C GLY A 87 -0.61 -18.65 3.03
N LEU A 88 -0.90 -17.37 3.30
CA LEU A 88 -0.02 -16.53 4.13
C LEU A 88 0.02 -17.02 5.59
N PRO A 89 1.15 -16.84 6.29
CA PRO A 89 1.24 -17.09 7.72
C PRO A 89 0.21 -16.29 8.54
N ASP A 90 -0.26 -16.88 9.64
CA ASP A 90 -1.25 -16.28 10.54
C ASP A 90 -0.86 -14.89 11.07
N CYS A 91 0.43 -14.56 11.17
CA CYS A 91 0.89 -13.25 11.63
C CYS A 91 0.55 -12.09 10.68
N PHE A 92 0.13 -12.38 9.44
CA PHE A 92 -0.35 -11.37 8.48
C PHE A 92 -1.88 -11.20 8.49
N LEU A 93 -2.61 -12.06 9.21
CA LEU A 93 -4.07 -12.01 9.28
C LEU A 93 -4.53 -11.07 10.41
N ASN A 94 -5.60 -10.32 10.15
CA ASN A 94 -6.20 -9.34 11.06
C ASN A 94 -7.10 -10.00 12.14
N GLU A 95 -7.25 -11.33 12.17
CA GLU A 95 -8.20 -12.05 13.04
C GLU A 95 -7.75 -12.23 14.49
N LYS A 96 -6.43 -12.27 14.74
CA LYS A 96 -5.89 -12.53 16.09
C LYS A 96 -5.65 -11.20 16.81
N ASN A 97 -6.27 -11.05 17.99
CA ASN A 97 -6.07 -9.90 18.88
C ASN A 97 -4.59 -9.69 19.29
N ASP A 98 -3.77 -10.74 19.24
CA ASP A 98 -2.34 -10.71 19.59
C ASP A 98 -1.40 -10.58 18.37
N SER A 99 -1.93 -10.50 17.15
CA SER A 99 -1.09 -10.33 15.95
C SER A 99 -0.81 -8.84 15.71
N PRO A 100 0.45 -8.40 15.65
CA PRO A 100 0.79 -7.00 15.33
C PRO A 100 0.64 -6.68 13.83
N GLY A 101 0.31 -7.65 13.00
CA GLY A 101 0.21 -7.52 11.54
C GLY A 101 -1.22 -7.29 11.02
N GLY A 102 -1.32 -7.13 9.71
CA GLY A 102 -2.60 -7.03 9.00
C GLY A 102 -2.44 -6.67 7.52
N GLY A 103 -3.52 -6.87 6.76
CA GLY A 103 -3.63 -6.46 5.36
C GLY A 103 -4.41 -5.15 5.18
N VAL A 104 -4.01 -4.38 4.17
CA VAL A 104 -4.66 -3.14 3.73
C VAL A 104 -4.65 -3.09 2.21
N ILE A 105 -5.73 -2.58 1.60
CA ILE A 105 -5.83 -2.40 0.15
C ILE A 105 -5.12 -1.09 -0.23
N GLN A 106 -4.20 -1.20 -1.18
CA GLN A 106 -3.46 -0.06 -1.75
C GLN A 106 -3.82 0.10 -3.22
N THR A 107 -3.69 1.32 -3.75
CA THR A 107 -4.06 1.61 -5.14
C THR A 107 -3.15 0.89 -6.14
N THR A 108 -1.86 0.79 -5.81
CA THR A 108 -0.85 0.17 -6.68
C THR A 108 0.21 -0.56 -5.87
N ALA A 109 0.87 -1.54 -6.52
CA ALA A 109 2.05 -2.18 -5.95
C ALA A 109 3.20 -1.18 -5.73
N SER A 110 3.30 -0.13 -6.54
CA SER A 110 4.32 0.92 -6.39
C SER A 110 4.14 1.70 -5.09
N GLU A 111 2.90 2.07 -4.77
CA GLU A 111 2.57 2.74 -3.51
C GLU A 111 2.85 1.83 -2.31
N ALA A 112 2.45 0.55 -2.38
CA ALA A 112 2.77 -0.42 -1.33
C ALA A 112 4.30 -0.54 -1.10
N THR A 113 5.11 -0.58 -2.18
CA THR A 113 6.58 -0.58 -2.03
C THR A 113 7.11 0.69 -1.37
N LEU A 114 6.58 1.86 -1.75
CA LEU A 114 6.97 3.14 -1.14
C LEU A 114 6.61 3.20 0.35
N VAL A 115 5.38 2.81 0.70
CA VAL A 115 4.92 2.79 2.11
C VAL A 115 5.79 1.85 2.93
N SER A 116 6.12 0.66 2.42
CA SER A 116 7.00 -0.29 3.11
C SER A 116 8.41 0.27 3.33
N LEU A 117 8.99 0.95 2.33
CA LEU A 117 10.30 1.59 2.41
C LEU A 117 10.31 2.74 3.44
N LEU A 118 9.27 3.57 3.45
CA LEU A 118 9.15 4.66 4.42
C LEU A 118 8.98 4.14 5.86
N ALA A 119 8.21 3.08 6.05
CA ALA A 119 8.05 2.44 7.36
C ALA A 119 9.37 1.83 7.86
N ALA A 120 10.08 1.11 6.97
CA ALA A 120 11.39 0.53 7.28
C ALA A 120 12.44 1.61 7.61
N ARG A 121 12.50 2.68 6.80
CA ARG A 121 13.36 3.85 7.04
C ARG A 121 13.08 4.48 8.40
N THR A 122 11.81 4.73 8.72
CA THR A 122 11.42 5.37 9.97
C THR A 122 11.85 4.53 11.16
N ARG A 123 11.62 3.20 11.10
CA ARG A 123 12.07 2.27 12.15
C ARG A 123 13.59 2.30 12.31
N ALA A 124 14.35 2.20 11.22
CA ALA A 124 15.80 2.23 11.26
C ALA A 124 16.36 3.55 11.83
N LEU A 125 15.71 4.68 11.53
CA LEU A 125 16.11 5.98 12.11
C LEU A 125 15.86 6.05 13.61
N MET A 126 14.75 5.47 14.09
CA MET A 126 14.48 5.42 15.53
C MET A 126 15.55 4.60 16.25
N GLU A 127 15.91 3.43 15.72
CA GLU A 127 16.97 2.57 16.27
C GLU A 127 18.35 3.26 16.23
N LEU A 128 18.69 3.95 15.14
CA LEU A 128 19.96 4.68 15.02
C LEU A 128 20.03 5.91 15.93
N ALA A 129 18.91 6.60 16.14
CA ALA A 129 18.83 7.75 17.04
C ALA A 129 19.00 7.33 18.51
N GLU A 130 18.52 6.14 18.89
CA GLU A 130 18.78 5.58 20.22
C GLU A 130 20.26 5.23 20.42
N LEU A 131 20.93 4.74 19.38
CA LEU A 131 22.36 4.39 19.42
C LEU A 131 23.28 5.63 19.39
N ASN A 132 22.88 6.69 18.68
CA ASN A 132 23.68 7.91 18.49
C ASN A 132 22.81 9.17 18.68
N PRO A 133 22.53 9.55 19.94
CA PRO A 133 21.64 10.68 20.26
C PRO A 133 22.19 12.05 19.83
N ASP A 134 23.50 12.15 19.57
CA ASP A 134 24.17 13.41 19.19
C ASP A 134 24.04 13.73 17.69
N LEU A 135 23.66 12.76 16.85
CA LEU A 135 23.57 12.94 15.40
C LEU A 135 22.22 13.53 15.00
N GLN A 136 22.27 14.49 14.07
CA GLN A 136 21.06 15.07 13.49
C GLN A 136 20.39 14.07 12.55
N SER A 137 19.06 14.12 12.47
CA SER A 137 18.26 13.20 11.66
C SER A 137 18.67 13.19 10.17
N SER A 138 19.11 14.34 9.64
CA SER A 138 19.60 14.46 8.26
C SER A 138 20.90 13.69 7.99
N GLU A 139 21.77 13.58 8.98
CA GLU A 139 23.04 12.86 8.86
C GLU A 139 22.81 11.35 8.93
N LEU A 140 21.91 10.92 9.82
CA LEU A 140 21.45 9.53 9.90
C LEU A 140 20.83 9.05 8.58
N LEU A 141 20.09 9.92 7.87
CA LEU A 141 19.54 9.61 6.55
C LEU A 141 20.62 9.32 5.50
N GLY A 142 21.77 10.00 5.57
CA GLY A 142 22.89 9.77 4.67
C GLY A 142 23.54 8.39 4.82
N HIS A 143 23.32 7.72 5.96
CA HIS A 143 23.86 6.39 6.24
C HIS A 143 22.93 5.24 5.83
N LEU A 144 21.70 5.54 5.41
CA LEU A 144 20.74 4.51 5.01
C LEU A 144 20.98 4.04 3.58
N ILE A 145 21.01 2.72 3.41
CA ILE A 145 21.17 2.04 2.12
C ILE A 145 20.04 1.02 1.98
N CYS A 146 19.38 1.02 0.82
CA CYS A 146 18.41 0.00 0.45
C CYS A 146 18.98 -0.90 -0.66
N TYR A 147 18.53 -2.15 -0.69
CA TYR A 147 18.96 -3.14 -1.68
C TYR A 147 17.76 -3.66 -2.46
N CYS A 148 17.98 -3.94 -3.74
CA CYS A 148 17.02 -4.61 -4.60
C CYS A 148 17.74 -5.45 -5.66
N SER A 149 17.01 -6.35 -6.31
CA SER A 149 17.52 -7.08 -7.47
C SER A 149 17.73 -6.14 -8.66
N ASP A 150 18.67 -6.47 -9.54
CA ASP A 150 18.86 -5.80 -10.83
C ASP A 150 17.69 -6.00 -11.81
N GLN A 151 16.83 -7.00 -11.56
CA GLN A 151 15.57 -7.24 -12.28
C GLN A 151 14.35 -6.67 -11.55
N ALA A 152 14.53 -5.90 -10.47
CA ALA A 152 13.42 -5.30 -9.75
C ALA A 152 12.66 -4.32 -10.65
N HIS A 153 11.34 -4.23 -10.44
CA HIS A 153 10.51 -3.27 -11.15
C HIS A 153 10.97 -1.83 -10.83
N SER A 154 10.92 -0.93 -11.82
CA SER A 154 11.39 0.46 -11.72
C SER A 154 10.71 1.25 -10.59
N SER A 155 9.57 0.77 -10.06
CA SER A 155 8.93 1.33 -8.88
C SER A 155 9.82 1.31 -7.64
N VAL A 156 10.74 0.36 -7.51
CA VAL A 156 11.65 0.28 -6.36
C VAL A 156 12.68 1.40 -6.40
N GLU A 157 13.27 1.66 -7.57
CA GLU A 157 14.17 2.80 -7.79
C GLU A 157 13.42 4.12 -7.56
N LYS A 158 12.20 4.24 -8.11
CA LYS A 158 11.34 5.41 -7.89
C LYS A 158 11.03 5.62 -6.40
N ALA A 159 10.78 4.55 -5.65
CA ALA A 159 10.54 4.61 -4.22
C ALA A 159 11.79 5.08 -3.45
N GLY A 160 12.99 4.63 -3.84
CA GLY A 160 14.24 5.11 -3.27
C GLY A 160 14.49 6.61 -3.50
N LEU A 161 14.22 7.08 -4.73
CA LEU A 161 14.33 8.48 -5.11
C LEU A 161 13.36 9.38 -4.31
N ILE A 162 12.09 8.98 -4.18
CA ILE A 162 11.08 9.72 -3.41
C ILE A 162 11.37 9.63 -1.90
N GLY A 163 11.82 8.46 -1.44
CA GLY A 163 12.12 8.16 -0.04
C GLY A 163 13.41 8.79 0.50
N GLN A 164 14.15 9.55 -0.32
CA GLN A 164 15.40 10.24 0.03
C GLN A 164 16.44 9.32 0.70
N SER A 165 16.51 8.06 0.28
CA SER A 165 17.65 7.20 0.63
C SER A 165 18.77 7.52 -0.35
N LEU A 166 19.73 8.34 0.09
CA LEU A 166 20.72 9.03 -0.76
C LEU A 166 21.67 8.11 -1.53
N HIS A 167 21.69 6.81 -1.21
CA HIS A 167 22.50 5.82 -1.91
C HIS A 167 21.68 4.55 -2.19
N THR A 168 20.82 4.60 -3.21
CA THR A 168 20.42 3.38 -3.93
C THR A 168 21.64 2.91 -4.71
N THR A 169 22.63 2.34 -4.02
CA THR A 169 23.72 1.68 -4.73
C THR A 169 23.08 0.45 -5.38
N PHE A 170 23.05 0.40 -6.70
CA PHE A 170 22.86 -0.83 -7.46
C PHE A 170 24.06 -1.77 -7.25
N GLN A 171 24.34 -2.12 -5.99
CA GLN A 171 25.18 -3.27 -5.70
C GLN A 171 24.32 -4.47 -6.04
N LYS A 172 24.53 -4.98 -7.25
CA LYS A 172 24.24 -6.37 -7.61
C LYS A 172 24.39 -7.22 -6.36
N ILE A 173 23.29 -7.74 -5.81
CA ILE A 173 23.33 -8.96 -5.02
C ILE A 173 23.61 -10.06 -6.05
N LEU A 174 24.85 -10.09 -6.55
CA LEU A 174 25.38 -11.18 -7.32
C LEU A 174 25.69 -12.24 -6.29
N LEU A 175 24.68 -13.06 -5.96
CA LEU A 175 24.83 -14.40 -5.39
C LEU A 175 26.08 -14.56 -4.51
N MET A 176 26.23 -13.74 -3.47
CA MET A 176 27.24 -14.01 -2.46
C MET A 176 26.64 -15.06 -1.53
N ASN A 177 27.09 -16.31 -1.74
CA ASN A 177 26.97 -17.49 -0.88
C ASN A 177 25.72 -18.37 -1.02
N LEU A 178 25.63 -19.13 -2.13
CA LEU A 178 25.14 -20.51 -2.08
C LEU A 178 26.02 -21.51 -2.86
N ASN A 179 27.30 -21.19 -3.11
CA ASN A 179 28.28 -22.15 -3.66
C ASN A 179 29.55 -22.19 -2.80
N HIS A 180 29.38 -22.44 -1.50
CA HIS A 180 30.49 -22.94 -0.69
C HIS A 180 30.01 -24.15 0.11
N LYS A 181 30.48 -25.33 -0.34
CA LYS A 181 30.45 -26.66 0.31
C LYS A 181 29.07 -27.33 0.30
N ASP A 182 28.86 -28.49 -0.33
CA ASP A 182 29.75 -29.63 -0.61
C ASP A 182 29.61 -30.15 -2.06
#